data_AF-A0A645JC01-F1
#
_entry.id   AF-A0A645JC01-F1
#
_cell.length_a   1.000
_cell.length_b   1.000
_cell.length_c   1.000
_cell.angle_alpha   90.00
_cell.angle_beta   90.00
_cell.angle_gamma   90.00
#
_symmetry.space_group_name_H-M   'P 1'
#
loop_
_entity.id
_entity.type
_entity.pdbx_description
1 polymer ?
#
loop_
_entity_poly.entity_id
_entity_poly.type
_entity_poly.pdbx_seq_one_letter_code
_entity_poly.pdbx_strand_id
1 'polypeptide(L)'
;MFFYNARGGEEKEFDVVKNDFGWNKMPFSRMEQNAVFLLVMAMCKNLYVHVIEQFSKKVKFLSSNFRIKKFIFRFVCIPAKWVKSARTQKLKLYGNLAFQT
;
A
#
# COMPACT_ATOMS: atom_id res chain seq x y z
N MET A 1 25.42 15.74 17.02
CA MET A 1 25.34 14.48 16.25
C MET A 1 23.89 14.00 16.04
N PHE A 2 22.94 14.91 15.79
CA PHE A 2 21.53 14.56 15.52
C PHE A 2 21.08 14.94 14.08
N PHE A 3 21.79 15.83 13.39
CA PHE A 3 21.42 16.31 12.05
C PHE A 3 21.90 15.43 10.89
N TYR A 4 22.96 14.63 11.07
CA TYR A 4 23.54 13.83 9.97
C TYR A 4 22.67 12.61 9.60
N ASN A 5 21.89 12.08 10.55
CA ASN A 5 21.05 10.90 10.35
C ASN A 5 19.71 11.23 9.67
N ALA A 6 19.35 12.51 9.51
CA ALA A 6 18.14 12.92 8.83
C ALA A 6 18.17 12.56 7.34
N ARG A 7 19.34 12.68 6.69
CA ARG A 7 19.51 12.43 5.24
C ARG A 7 19.14 11.00 4.84
N GLY A 8 19.56 10.01 5.64
CA GLY A 8 19.28 8.60 5.35
C GLY A 8 17.79 8.23 5.46
N GLY A 9 17.04 8.95 6.32
CA GLY A 9 15.58 8.82 6.40
C GLY A 9 14.91 9.32 5.13
N GLU A 10 15.28 10.51 4.68
CA GLU A 10 14.76 11.11 3.44
C GLU A 10 15.08 10.26 2.21
N GLU A 11 16.31 9.75 2.08
CA GLU A 11 16.70 8.86 0.96
C GLU A 11 15.81 7.61 0.89
N LYS A 12 15.43 7.07 2.04
CA LYS A 12 14.54 5.89 2.11
C LYS A 12 13.12 6.23 1.70
N GLU A 13 12.63 7.42 2.03
CA GLU A 13 11.33 7.91 1.58
C GLU A 13 11.33 8.09 0.06
N PHE A 14 12.37 8.70 -0.52
CA PHE A 14 12.52 8.81 -1.97
C PHE A 14 12.58 7.44 -2.66
N ASP A 15 13.26 6.45 -2.07
CA ASP A 15 13.28 5.08 -2.60
C ASP A 15 11.88 4.45 -2.64
N VAL A 16 11.03 4.72 -1.63
CA VAL A 16 9.64 4.26 -1.62
C VAL A 16 8.87 4.91 -2.76
N VAL A 17 8.87 6.24 -2.88
CA VAL A 17 8.10 6.91 -3.95
C VAL A 17 8.59 6.49 -5.34
N LYS A 18 9.90 6.31 -5.50
CA LYS A 18 10.54 5.83 -6.74
C LYS A 18 10.05 4.45 -7.18
N ASN A 19 10.03 3.48 -6.28
CA ASN A 19 9.77 2.08 -6.62
C ASN A 19 8.30 1.67 -6.52
N ASP A 20 7.56 2.28 -5.59
CA ASP A 20 6.18 1.89 -5.27
C ASP A 20 5.15 2.81 -5.93
N PHE A 21 5.49 4.08 -6.15
CA PHE A 21 4.59 5.11 -6.68
C PHE A 21 4.99 5.62 -8.07
N GLY A 22 5.85 4.87 -8.77
CA GLY A 22 6.07 5.06 -10.21
C GLY A 22 6.85 6.30 -10.61
N TRP A 23 7.51 7.00 -9.69
CA TRP A 23 8.37 8.14 -10.05
C TRP A 23 9.52 7.74 -11.00
N ASN A 24 9.94 6.47 -11.02
CA ASN A 24 10.91 5.96 -11.99
C ASN A 24 10.32 5.62 -13.36
N LYS A 25 8.99 5.65 -13.52
CA LYS A 25 8.26 5.22 -14.72
C LYS A 25 7.14 6.23 -15.04
N MET A 26 7.57 7.40 -15.46
CA MET A 26 6.68 8.50 -15.86
C MET A 26 5.86 8.11 -17.10
N PRO A 27 4.52 8.19 -17.05
CA PRO A 27 3.65 7.65 -18.09
C PRO A 27 3.39 8.61 -19.26
N PHE A 28 3.70 9.91 -19.12
CA PHE A 28 3.37 10.92 -20.12
C PHE A 28 4.59 11.36 -20.93
N SER A 29 4.37 11.74 -22.20
CA SER A 29 5.44 12.30 -23.05
C SER A 29 5.75 13.77 -22.71
N ARG A 30 4.77 14.49 -22.13
CA ARG A 30 4.88 15.91 -21.78
C ARG A 30 5.36 16.09 -20.34
N MET A 31 6.32 16.97 -20.12
CA MET A 31 6.94 17.18 -18.81
C MET A 31 5.97 17.79 -17.79
N GLU A 32 5.12 18.70 -18.22
CA GLU A 32 4.11 19.33 -17.37
C GLU A 32 3.08 18.32 -16.83
N GLN A 33 2.73 17.30 -17.63
CA GLN A 33 1.84 16.22 -17.21
C GLN A 33 2.54 15.29 -16.22
N ASN A 34 3.83 15.01 -16.44
CA ASN A 34 4.63 14.22 -15.51
C ASN A 34 4.85 14.96 -14.17
N ALA A 35 4.98 16.29 -14.16
CA ALA A 35 5.06 17.04 -12.91
C ALA A 35 3.79 16.87 -12.06
N VAL A 36 2.61 16.98 -12.70
CA VAL A 36 1.32 16.71 -12.03
C VAL A 36 1.25 15.26 -11.55
N PHE A 37 1.67 14.30 -12.37
CA PHE A 37 1.74 12.89 -11.98
C PHE A 37 2.59 12.67 -10.72
N LEU A 38 3.80 13.21 -10.68
CA LEU A 38 4.71 13.05 -9.53
C LEU A 38 4.08 13.59 -8.24
N LEU A 39 3.43 14.77 -8.31
CA LEU A 39 2.71 15.38 -7.19
C LEU A 39 1.53 14.52 -6.72
N VAL A 40 0.72 14.03 -7.65
CA VAL A 40 -0.40 13.13 -7.33
C VAL A 40 0.10 11.84 -6.67
N MET A 41 1.16 11.26 -7.20
CA MET A 41 1.75 10.04 -6.65
C MET A 41 2.37 10.26 -5.25
N ALA A 42 2.89 11.45 -4.96
CA ALA A 42 3.31 11.83 -3.61
C ALA A 42 2.13 11.92 -2.64
N MET A 43 1.00 12.50 -3.07
CA MET A 43 -0.23 12.50 -2.26
C MET A 43 -0.74 11.09 -2.02
N CYS A 44 -0.73 10.22 -3.04
CA CYS A 44 -1.09 8.81 -2.91
C CYS A 44 -0.21 8.07 -1.89
N LYS A 45 1.09 8.40 -1.80
CA LYS A 45 1.97 7.85 -0.76
C LYS A 45 1.50 8.22 0.63
N ASN A 46 1.15 9.48 0.87
CA ASN A 46 0.65 9.92 2.17
C ASN A 46 -0.66 9.23 2.54
N LEU A 47 -1.58 9.08 1.57
CA LEU A 47 -2.82 8.33 1.76
C LEU A 47 -2.55 6.85 2.10
N TYR A 48 -1.63 6.20 1.39
CA TYR A 48 -1.27 4.81 1.65
C TYR A 48 -0.70 4.62 3.06
N VAL A 49 0.18 5.51 3.51
CA VAL A 49 0.74 5.48 4.88
C VAL A 49 -0.38 5.54 5.92
N HIS A 50 -1.37 6.41 5.73
CA HIS A 50 -2.52 6.49 6.62
C HIS A 50 -3.36 5.20 6.58
N VAL A 51 -3.65 4.69 5.39
CA VAL A 51 -4.43 3.46 5.20
C VAL A 51 -3.74 2.28 5.90
N ILE A 52 -2.47 2.01 5.60
CA ILE A 52 -1.79 0.83 6.15
C ILE A 52 -1.68 0.87 7.67
N GLU A 53 -1.51 2.07 8.25
CA GLU A 53 -1.50 2.25 9.69
C GLU A 53 -2.85 1.85 10.31
N GLN A 54 -3.96 2.34 9.75
CA GLN A 54 -5.30 1.99 10.21
C GLN A 54 -5.62 0.49 10.05
N PHE A 55 -5.24 -0.11 8.93
CA PHE A 55 -5.49 -1.52 8.68
C PHE A 55 -4.60 -2.44 9.53
N SER A 56 -3.34 -2.07 9.78
CA SER A 56 -2.42 -2.85 10.63
C SER A 56 -2.91 -2.98 12.08
N LYS A 57 -3.67 -1.99 12.58
CA LYS A 57 -4.32 -2.04 13.90
C LYS A 57 -5.46 -3.07 13.97
N LYS A 58 -6.13 -3.34 12.84
CA LYS A 58 -7.30 -4.23 12.75
C LYS A 58 -6.93 -5.65 12.30
N VAL A 59 -5.87 -5.80 11.51
CA VAL A 59 -5.53 -7.05 10.81
C VAL A 59 -4.16 -7.54 11.28
N LYS A 60 -4.14 -8.64 12.06
CA LYS A 60 -2.93 -9.16 12.74
C LYS A 60 -1.76 -9.49 11.82
N PHE A 61 -2.02 -9.87 10.57
CA PHE A 61 -0.96 -10.25 9.61
C PHE A 61 -0.45 -9.06 8.77
N LEU A 62 -0.99 -7.86 8.96
CA LEU A 62 -0.52 -6.63 8.33
C LEU A 62 0.39 -5.85 9.28
N SER A 63 1.48 -5.30 8.73
CA SER A 63 2.36 -4.38 9.44
C SER A 63 2.31 -3.03 8.75
N SER A 64 2.35 -1.95 9.53
CA SER A 64 2.43 -0.57 9.03
C SER A 64 3.65 -0.30 8.15
N ASN A 65 4.71 -1.11 8.28
CA ASN A 65 5.96 -0.99 7.52
C ASN A 65 5.92 -1.69 6.14
N PHE A 66 4.81 -2.30 5.73
CA PHE A 66 4.75 -2.97 4.44
C PHE A 66 4.77 -1.97 3.27
N ARG A 67 5.58 -2.28 2.27
CA ARG A 67 5.54 -1.63 0.95
C ARG A 67 4.25 -1.95 0.20
N ILE A 68 3.85 -1.07 -0.73
CA ILE A 68 2.53 -1.15 -1.37
C ILE A 68 2.30 -2.49 -2.07
N LYS A 69 3.33 -3.03 -2.74
CA LYS A 69 3.24 -4.32 -3.43
C LYS A 69 2.96 -5.47 -2.47
N LYS A 70 3.61 -5.45 -1.30
CA LYS A 70 3.42 -6.46 -0.26
C LYS A 70 2.03 -6.34 0.37
N PHE A 71 1.54 -5.11 0.58
CA PHE A 71 0.17 -4.88 1.03
C PHE A 71 -0.86 -5.39 0.03
N ILE A 72 -0.73 -5.04 -1.26
CA ILE A 72 -1.61 -5.52 -2.32
C ILE A 72 -1.63 -7.05 -2.33
N PHE A 73 -0.46 -7.68 -2.35
CA PHE A 73 -0.37 -9.13 -2.40
C PHE A 73 -0.98 -9.81 -1.16
N ARG A 74 -0.73 -9.28 0.05
CA ARG A 74 -1.16 -9.91 1.30
C ARG A 74 -2.59 -9.59 1.70
N PHE A 75 -3.17 -8.49 1.23
CA PHE A 75 -4.48 -8.03 1.65
C PHE A 75 -5.50 -7.98 0.50
N VAL A 76 -5.11 -7.37 -0.63
CA VAL A 76 -6.03 -7.14 -1.76
C VAL A 76 -6.19 -8.39 -2.62
N CYS A 77 -5.09 -9.09 -2.89
CA CYS A 77 -5.07 -10.29 -3.74
C CYS A 77 -5.40 -11.58 -2.98
N ILE A 78 -6.02 -11.51 -1.81
CA ILE A 78 -6.48 -12.71 -1.08
C ILE A 78 -7.57 -13.39 -1.92
N PRO A 79 -7.43 -14.69 -2.24
CA PRO A 79 -8.47 -15.40 -2.96
C PRO A 79 -9.71 -15.50 -2.08
N ALA A 80 -10.86 -15.12 -2.63
CA ALA A 80 -12.13 -15.08 -1.91
C ALA A 80 -13.29 -15.50 -2.82
N LYS A 81 -14.35 -16.07 -2.22
CA LYS A 81 -15.58 -16.45 -2.92
C LYS A 81 -16.80 -16.05 -2.10
N TRP A 82 -17.77 -15.45 -2.77
CA TRP A 82 -19.10 -15.23 -2.19
C TRP A 82 -19.86 -16.55 -2.10
N VAL A 83 -20.28 -16.92 -0.90
CA VAL A 83 -21.06 -18.12 -0.62
C VAL A 83 -22.37 -17.72 0.05
N LYS A 84 -23.48 -18.16 -0.52
CA LYS A 84 -24.80 -18.01 0.11
C LYS A 84 -24.97 -19.09 1.17
N SER A 85 -25.14 -18.69 2.42
CA SER A 85 -25.45 -19.59 3.53
C SER A 85 -26.76 -19.12 4.15
N ALA A 86 -27.78 -20.00 4.14
CA ALA A 86 -29.16 -19.65 4.42
C ALA A 86 -29.65 -18.44 3.58
N ARG A 87 -29.76 -17.25 4.19
CA ARG A 87 -30.27 -16.01 3.58
C ARG A 87 -29.23 -14.89 3.47
N THR A 88 -27.99 -15.11 3.89
CA THR A 88 -26.91 -14.10 3.85
C THR A 88 -25.79 -14.50 2.88
N GLN A 89 -25.26 -13.49 2.18
CA GLN A 89 -24.04 -13.62 1.39
C GLN A 89 -22.85 -13.44 2.32
N LYS A 90 -22.01 -14.47 2.43
CA LYS A 90 -20.76 -14.42 3.21
C LYS A 90 -19.57 -14.45 2.26
N LEU A 91 -18.58 -13.59 2.47
CA LEU A 91 -17.34 -13.63 1.73
C LEU A 91 -16.40 -14.64 2.40
N LYS A 92 -16.22 -15.80 1.77
CA LYS A 92 -15.30 -16.82 2.25
C LYS A 92 -13.90 -16.51 1.73
N LEU A 93 -12.96 -16.26 2.64
CA LEU A 93 -11.55 -16.05 2.34
C LEU A 93 -10.82 -17.40 2.31
N TYR A 94 -9.92 -17.59 1.36
CA TYR A 94 -9.08 -18.79 1.26
C TYR A 94 -7.64 -18.43 1.59
N GLY A 95 -6.99 -19.25 2.42
CA GLY A 95 -5.59 -19.07 2.83
C GLY A 95 -5.37 -19.36 4.31
N ASN A 96 -4.10 -19.37 4.72
CA ASN A 96 -3.73 -19.50 6.14
C ASN A 96 -3.93 -18.15 6.85
N LEU A 97 -5.19 -17.74 6.96
CA LEU A 97 -5.62 -16.49 7.56
C LEU A 97 -6.30 -16.84 8.88
N ALA A 98 -5.93 -16.17 9.97
CA ALA A 98 -6.54 -16.35 11.29
C ALA A 98 -8.00 -15.83 11.36
N PHE A 99 -8.62 -15.54 10.22
CA PHE A 99 -10.01 -15.13 10.09
C PHE A 99 -10.84 -16.36 9.70
N GLN A 100 -11.42 -17.03 10.69
CA GLN A 100 -12.51 -17.98 10.47
C GLN A 100 -13.81 -17.18 10.39
N THR A 101 -14.54 -17.29 9.28
CA THR A 101 -15.86 -16.66 9.05
C THR A 101 -16.94 -17.73 8.96
#